data_AF-A0AA38J1W2-F1
#
_entry.id   AF-A0AA38J1W2-F1
#
_cell.length_a   1.000
_cell.length_b   1.000
_cell.length_c   1.000
_cell.angle_alpha   90.00
_cell.angle_beta   90.00
_cell.angle_gamma   90.00
#
_symmetry.space_group_name_H-M   'P 1'
#
loop_
_entity.id
_entity.type
_entity.pdbx_description
1 polymer ?
#
loop_
_entity_poly.entity_id
_entity_poly.type
_entity_poly.pdbx_seq_one_letter_code
_entity_poly.pdbx_strand_id
1 'polypeptide(L)'
;MIIKSTFLLCVFLTFVSAEIRQPRDVADVVKEELEALASIVQGRILVAHDDLDNALTTFKTNSINVASQGTISIQQLQQTIDAQLQQIKDFAHSADVDISACTNIREQTLNRFPDILIGELNTYIDNIVAKASSTTDDGTYLVDIVINKVHNLDFQLSQCGEDLLCINPLLTEIELDKVRLPQSIETEVQAVESVLTNLRISVQSNTDWCVSQYISGAFDILRDIQNCANHLAG
;
A
#
# COMPACT_ATOMS: atom_id res chain seq x y z
N MET A 1 -22.26 31.49 24.24
CA MET A 1 -23.13 30.36 23.88
C MET A 1 -22.29 29.09 24.08
N ILE A 2 -22.46 28.44 25.23
CA ILE A 2 -21.59 27.37 25.73
C ILE A 2 -22.48 26.14 25.85
N ILE A 3 -22.24 25.12 25.03
CA ILE A 3 -22.87 23.81 25.19
C ILE A 3 -21.90 22.97 26.03
N LYS A 4 -22.16 22.89 27.33
CA LYS A 4 -21.54 21.89 28.22
C LYS A 4 -22.24 20.56 27.95
N SER A 5 -21.56 19.67 27.25
CA SER A 5 -22.00 18.29 27.06
C SER A 5 -21.71 17.49 28.33
N THR A 6 -22.77 17.06 28.99
CA THR A 6 -22.75 16.25 30.21
C THR A 6 -22.31 14.83 29.87
N PHE A 7 -21.13 14.43 30.35
CA PHE A 7 -20.69 13.04 30.38
C PHE A 7 -21.58 12.27 31.36
N LEU A 8 -22.46 11.41 30.84
CA LEU A 8 -23.28 10.49 31.62
C LEU A 8 -22.45 9.23 31.89
N LEU A 9 -21.83 9.18 33.07
CA LEU A 9 -21.11 8.02 33.59
C LEU A 9 -22.15 7.01 34.13
N CYS A 10 -22.62 6.10 33.29
CA CYS A 10 -23.45 4.97 33.73
C CYS A 10 -22.55 3.87 34.30
N VAL A 11 -22.37 3.89 35.62
CA VAL A 11 -21.85 2.76 36.39
C VAL A 11 -22.93 1.67 36.42
N PHE A 12 -22.83 0.67 35.56
CA PHE A 12 -23.57 -0.59 35.69
C PHE A 12 -22.90 -1.43 36.79
N LEU A 13 -23.33 -1.23 38.03
CA LEU A 13 -23.14 -2.22 39.10
C LEU A 13 -24.25 -3.25 38.98
N THR A 14 -24.05 -4.25 38.14
CA THR A 14 -24.87 -5.47 38.18
C THR A 14 -24.38 -6.34 39.33
N PHE A 15 -25.26 -6.55 40.31
CA PHE A 15 -25.08 -7.53 41.37
C PHE A 15 -24.89 -8.91 40.73
N VAL A 16 -23.68 -9.46 40.82
CA VAL A 16 -23.41 -10.86 40.53
C VAL A 16 -24.00 -11.67 41.67
N SER A 17 -25.16 -12.27 41.45
CA SER A 17 -25.63 -13.39 42.26
C SER A 17 -24.61 -14.51 42.14
N ALA A 18 -23.87 -14.76 43.22
CA ALA A 18 -22.98 -15.92 43.31
C ALA A 18 -23.82 -17.19 43.45
N GLU A 19 -24.38 -17.64 42.33
CA GLU A 19 -24.88 -19.00 42.19
C GLU A 19 -23.67 -19.94 42.31
N ILE A 20 -23.73 -20.86 43.27
CA ILE A 20 -22.71 -21.90 43.46
C ILE A 20 -22.81 -22.83 42.24
N ARG A 21 -22.13 -22.47 41.17
CA ARG A 21 -21.92 -23.33 40.00
C ARG A 21 -21.09 -24.52 40.44
N GLN A 22 -21.57 -25.73 40.15
CA GLN A 22 -20.77 -26.92 40.40
C GLN A 22 -19.50 -26.88 39.52
N PRO A 23 -18.39 -27.53 39.91
CA PRO A 23 -17.13 -27.50 39.16
C PRO A 23 -17.29 -27.83 37.66
N ARG A 24 -18.18 -28.76 37.35
CA ARG A 24 -18.52 -29.17 35.99
C ARG A 24 -19.16 -28.05 35.15
N ASP A 25 -19.99 -27.23 35.77
CA ASP A 25 -20.70 -26.10 35.14
C ASP A 25 -19.72 -24.97 34.78
N VAL A 26 -18.65 -24.78 35.56
CA VAL A 26 -17.59 -23.80 35.24
C VAL A 26 -16.72 -24.29 34.08
N ALA A 27 -16.34 -25.57 34.05
CA ALA A 27 -15.55 -26.13 32.97
C ALA A 27 -16.29 -26.05 31.61
N ASP A 28 -17.59 -26.36 31.61
CA ASP A 28 -18.43 -26.26 30.42
C ASP A 28 -18.53 -24.81 29.92
N VAL A 29 -18.70 -23.85 30.83
CA VAL A 29 -18.71 -22.42 30.50
C VAL A 29 -17.38 -21.97 29.88
N VAL A 30 -16.23 -22.34 30.47
CA VAL A 30 -14.93 -21.94 29.90
C VAL A 30 -14.72 -22.51 28.49
N LYS A 31 -15.19 -23.73 28.25
CA LYS A 31 -15.16 -24.32 26.92
C LYS A 31 -16.03 -23.56 25.92
N GLU A 32 -17.26 -23.21 26.30
CA GLU A 32 -18.15 -22.38 25.47
C GLU A 32 -17.52 -21.02 25.15
N GLU A 33 -16.92 -20.36 26.14
CA GLU A 33 -16.29 -19.05 25.93
C GLU A 33 -15.03 -19.15 25.05
N LEU A 34 -14.30 -20.26 25.13
CA LEU A 34 -13.16 -20.54 24.24
C LEU A 34 -13.61 -20.83 22.81
N GLU A 35 -14.69 -21.58 22.60
CA GLU A 35 -15.29 -21.81 21.29
C GLU A 35 -15.80 -20.50 20.67
N ALA A 36 -16.42 -19.64 21.49
CA ALA A 36 -16.81 -18.29 21.07
C ALA A 36 -15.61 -17.43 20.68
N LEU A 37 -14.53 -17.45 21.48
CA LEU A 37 -13.27 -16.76 21.14
C LEU A 37 -12.69 -17.27 19.82
N ALA A 38 -12.63 -18.59 19.63
CA ALA A 38 -12.13 -19.20 18.40
C ALA A 38 -12.94 -18.73 17.17
N SER A 39 -14.27 -18.73 17.26
CA SER A 39 -15.15 -18.25 16.20
C SER A 39 -14.93 -16.77 15.89
N ILE A 40 -14.76 -15.93 16.92
CA ILE A 40 -14.50 -14.49 16.74
C ILE A 40 -13.16 -14.29 16.04
N VAL A 41 -12.10 -14.94 16.51
CA VAL A 41 -10.75 -14.78 15.95
C VAL A 41 -10.70 -15.29 14.51
N GLN A 42 -11.27 -16.47 14.22
CA GLN A 42 -11.34 -16.98 12.84
C GLN A 42 -12.11 -16.05 11.91
N GLY A 43 -13.26 -15.53 12.37
CA GLY A 43 -14.03 -14.56 11.59
C GLY A 43 -13.23 -13.28 11.30
N ARG A 44 -12.43 -12.82 12.27
CA ARG A 44 -11.56 -11.64 12.10
C ARG A 44 -10.38 -11.89 11.18
N ILE A 45 -9.78 -13.08 11.22
CA ILE A 45 -8.72 -13.48 10.29
C ILE A 45 -9.25 -13.47 8.85
N LEU A 46 -10.44 -14.04 8.61
CA LEU A 46 -11.05 -14.04 7.27
C LEU A 46 -11.31 -12.63 6.75
N VAL A 47 -11.87 -11.73 7.57
CA VAL A 47 -12.08 -10.33 7.20
C VAL A 47 -10.75 -9.64 6.92
N ALA A 48 -9.72 -9.89 7.74
CA ALA A 48 -8.40 -9.32 7.54
C ALA A 48 -7.74 -9.80 6.24
N HIS A 49 -7.92 -11.07 5.84
CA HIS A 49 -7.46 -11.56 4.54
C HIS A 49 -8.12 -10.81 3.38
N ASP A 50 -9.45 -10.66 3.44
CA ASP A 50 -10.20 -9.91 2.43
C ASP A 50 -9.74 -8.45 2.36
N ASP A 51 -9.54 -7.79 3.50
CA ASP A 51 -9.08 -6.40 3.57
C ASP A 51 -7.67 -6.25 2.99
N LEU A 52 -6.75 -7.16 3.34
CA LEU A 52 -5.37 -7.18 2.84
C LEU A 52 -5.30 -7.43 1.32
N ASP A 53 -6.08 -8.38 0.79
CA ASP A 53 -6.15 -8.65 -0.66
C ASP A 53 -6.76 -7.47 -1.43
N ASN A 54 -7.84 -6.88 -0.90
CA ASN A 54 -8.45 -5.68 -1.46
C ASN A 54 -7.48 -4.49 -1.48
N ALA A 55 -6.73 -4.29 -0.39
CA ALA A 55 -5.71 -3.24 -0.31
C ALA A 55 -4.59 -3.45 -1.34
N LEU A 56 -4.09 -4.68 -1.49
CA LEU A 56 -3.07 -5.02 -2.48
C LEU A 56 -3.59 -4.86 -3.92
N THR A 57 -4.81 -5.31 -4.21
CA THR A 57 -5.44 -5.17 -5.53
C THR A 57 -5.64 -3.69 -5.89
N THR A 58 -6.10 -2.89 -4.93
CA THR A 58 -6.23 -1.43 -5.07
C THR A 58 -4.88 -0.78 -5.36
N PHE A 59 -3.85 -1.18 -4.61
CA PHE A 59 -2.48 -0.70 -4.80
C PHE A 59 -1.93 -1.02 -6.20
N LYS A 60 -2.05 -2.28 -6.64
CA LYS A 60 -1.61 -2.73 -7.97
C LYS A 60 -2.31 -1.96 -9.08
N THR A 61 -3.63 -1.84 -9.00
CA THR A 61 -4.44 -1.11 -9.97
C THR A 61 -4.05 0.36 -10.04
N ASN A 62 -3.86 1.01 -8.89
CA ASN A 62 -3.41 2.39 -8.85
C ASN A 62 -2.02 2.56 -9.48
N SER A 63 -1.09 1.66 -9.15
CA SER A 63 0.29 1.71 -9.67
C SER A 63 0.33 1.61 -11.19
N ILE A 64 -0.44 0.69 -11.77
CA ILE A 64 -0.59 0.53 -13.23
C ILE A 64 -1.18 1.80 -13.85
N ASN A 65 -2.24 2.35 -13.27
CA ASN A 65 -2.90 3.53 -13.79
C ASN A 65 -1.96 4.75 -13.79
N VAL A 66 -1.23 4.96 -12.70
CA VAL A 66 -0.26 6.06 -12.57
C VAL A 66 0.88 5.90 -13.57
N ALA A 67 1.44 4.69 -13.69
CA ALA A 67 2.50 4.41 -14.67
C ALA A 67 2.03 4.63 -16.12
N SER A 68 0.81 4.20 -16.44
CA SER A 68 0.19 4.42 -17.75
C SER A 68 -0.02 5.90 -18.03
N GLN A 69 -0.47 6.68 -17.04
CA GLN A 69 -0.63 8.13 -17.18
C GLN A 69 0.71 8.82 -17.43
N GLY A 70 1.76 8.46 -16.67
CA GLY A 70 3.11 8.99 -16.89
C GLY A 70 3.66 8.67 -18.28
N THR A 71 3.45 7.43 -18.74
CA THR A 71 3.84 6.98 -20.09
C THR A 71 3.13 7.82 -21.16
N ILE A 72 1.82 8.02 -21.03
CA ILE A 72 1.04 8.86 -21.94
C ILE A 72 1.56 10.30 -21.93
N SER A 73 1.87 10.86 -20.76
CA SER A 73 2.44 12.20 -20.64
C SER A 73 3.78 12.33 -21.36
N ILE A 74 4.70 11.37 -21.19
CA ILE A 74 5.99 11.35 -21.90
C ILE A 74 5.75 11.30 -23.42
N GLN A 75 4.85 10.44 -23.90
CA GLN A 75 4.54 10.31 -25.34
C GLN A 75 3.92 11.58 -25.93
N GLN A 76 3.03 12.26 -25.21
CA GLN A 76 2.44 13.53 -25.64
C GLN A 76 3.50 14.65 -25.71
N LEU A 77 4.39 14.68 -24.73
CA LEU A 77 5.52 15.62 -24.73
C LEU A 77 6.47 15.31 -25.89
N GLN A 78 6.71 14.04 -26.23
CA GLN A 78 7.50 13.66 -27.39
C GLN A 78 6.94 14.23 -28.68
N GLN A 79 5.63 14.10 -28.93
CA GLN A 79 5.00 14.70 -30.11
C GLN A 79 5.21 16.21 -30.18
N THR A 80 5.22 16.89 -29.02
CA THR A 80 5.47 18.33 -28.94
C THR A 80 6.92 18.67 -29.28
N ILE A 81 7.87 17.91 -28.73
CA ILE A 81 9.30 18.07 -28.97
C ILE A 81 9.64 17.79 -30.45
N ASP A 82 9.06 16.75 -31.04
CA ASP A 82 9.23 16.40 -32.45
C ASP A 82 8.71 17.51 -33.37
N ALA A 83 7.54 18.08 -33.05
CA ALA A 83 6.99 19.21 -33.79
C ALA A 83 7.89 20.46 -33.70
N GLN A 84 8.46 20.76 -32.53
CA GLN A 84 9.40 21.87 -32.36
C GLN A 84 10.71 21.63 -33.11
N LEU A 85 11.25 20.41 -33.08
CA LEU A 85 12.41 20.05 -33.87
C LEU A 85 12.16 20.23 -35.37
N GLN A 86 10.99 19.81 -35.85
CA GLN A 86 10.61 19.99 -37.25
C GLN A 86 10.53 21.48 -37.63
N GLN A 87 9.97 22.34 -36.77
CA GLN A 87 9.96 23.78 -37.00
C GLN A 87 11.36 24.38 -37.13
N ILE A 88 12.32 23.94 -36.31
CA ILE A 88 13.72 24.37 -36.41
C ILE A 88 14.32 23.95 -37.76
N LYS A 89 14.06 22.72 -38.21
CA LYS A 89 14.51 22.22 -39.51
C LYS A 89 13.90 23.01 -40.67
N ASP A 90 12.59 23.26 -40.62
CA ASP A 90 11.87 24.01 -41.66
C ASP A 90 12.36 25.46 -41.76
N PHE A 91 12.64 26.09 -40.62
CA PHE A 91 13.23 27.43 -40.57
C PHE A 91 14.63 27.46 -41.19
N ALA A 92 15.50 26.53 -40.81
CA ALA A 92 16.84 26.42 -41.38
C ALA A 92 16.81 26.16 -42.88
N HIS A 93 15.93 25.26 -43.33
CA HIS A 93 15.74 24.98 -44.75
C HIS A 93 15.26 26.22 -45.53
N SER A 94 14.32 26.98 -44.96
CA SER A 94 13.83 28.23 -45.57
C SER A 94 14.91 29.31 -45.67
N ALA A 95 15.93 29.25 -44.81
CA ALA A 95 17.10 30.11 -44.82
C ALA A 95 18.26 29.58 -45.67
N ASP A 96 18.10 28.43 -46.35
CA ASP A 96 19.15 27.74 -47.11
C ASP A 96 20.38 27.35 -46.25
N VAL A 97 20.15 27.00 -44.98
CA VAL A 97 21.19 26.61 -44.00
C VAL A 97 21.10 25.12 -43.70
N ASP A 98 22.21 24.40 -43.88
CA ASP A 98 22.32 23.00 -43.46
C ASP A 98 22.63 22.89 -41.95
N ILE A 99 21.66 22.39 -41.18
CA ILE A 99 21.80 22.16 -39.74
C ILE A 99 22.03 20.69 -39.38
N SER A 100 22.38 19.83 -40.34
CA SER A 100 22.59 18.39 -40.10
C SER A 100 23.63 18.14 -39.01
N ALA A 101 24.69 18.96 -38.93
CA ALA A 101 25.69 18.89 -37.88
C ALA A 101 25.13 19.20 -36.47
N CYS A 102 24.07 20.00 -36.37
CA CYS A 102 23.40 20.33 -35.12
C CYS A 102 22.45 19.20 -34.67
N THR A 103 21.75 18.56 -35.62
CA THR A 103 20.66 17.62 -35.33
C THR A 103 21.10 16.16 -35.23
N ASN A 104 22.10 15.69 -35.99
CA ASN A 104 22.36 14.26 -36.24
C ASN A 104 22.32 13.37 -34.98
N ILE A 105 23.22 13.60 -34.01
CA ILE A 105 23.28 12.80 -32.77
C ILE A 105 22.17 13.21 -31.80
N ARG A 106 21.83 14.50 -31.74
CA ARG A 106 20.89 15.06 -30.77
C ARG A 106 19.46 14.57 -31.00
N GLU A 107 19.04 14.48 -32.26
CA GLU A 107 17.75 13.94 -32.65
C GLU A 107 17.64 12.45 -32.34
N GLN A 108 18.71 11.67 -32.56
CA GLN A 108 18.73 10.27 -32.14
C GLN A 108 18.57 10.13 -30.62
N THR A 109 19.21 11.01 -29.85
CA THR A 109 19.02 11.06 -28.40
C THR A 109 17.58 11.41 -28.04
N LEU A 110 17.00 12.45 -28.63
CA LEU A 110 15.59 12.84 -28.43
C LEU A 110 14.63 11.68 -28.71
N ASN A 111 14.85 10.95 -29.79
CA ASN A 111 13.98 9.84 -30.20
C ASN A 111 14.04 8.64 -29.23
N ARG A 112 15.19 8.41 -28.58
CA ARG A 112 15.37 7.28 -27.66
C ARG A 112 15.05 7.62 -26.20
N PHE A 113 15.08 8.89 -25.84
CA PHE A 113 14.94 9.34 -24.47
C PHE A 113 13.59 8.97 -23.82
N PRO A 114 12.43 9.06 -24.52
CA PRO A 114 11.15 8.58 -24.01
C PRO A 114 11.20 7.12 -23.57
N ASP A 115 11.71 6.24 -24.43
CA ASP A 115 11.75 4.79 -24.18
C ASP A 115 12.62 4.44 -22.97
N ILE A 116 13.72 5.17 -22.76
CA ILE A 116 14.60 4.99 -21.60
C ILE A 116 13.82 5.29 -20.31
N LEU A 117 13.16 6.45 -20.24
CA LEU A 117 12.44 6.87 -19.04
C LEU A 117 11.19 6.02 -18.78
N ILE A 118 10.49 5.60 -19.83
CA ILE A 118 9.37 4.66 -19.71
C ILE A 118 9.87 3.30 -19.20
N GLY A 119 11.02 2.83 -19.69
CA GLY A 119 11.65 1.60 -19.19
C GLY A 119 12.05 1.67 -17.73
N GLU A 120 12.65 2.79 -17.30
CA GLU A 120 12.99 3.05 -15.90
C GLU A 120 11.75 3.10 -15.00
N LEU A 121 10.70 3.80 -15.44
CA LEU A 121 9.42 3.88 -14.74
C LEU A 121 8.83 2.48 -14.54
N ASN A 122 8.70 1.68 -15.60
CA ASN A 122 8.13 0.33 -15.51
C ASN A 122 8.93 -0.56 -14.57
N THR A 123 10.27 -0.53 -14.66
CA THR A 123 11.15 -1.28 -13.76
C THR A 123 10.96 -0.86 -12.30
N TYR A 124 10.79 0.44 -12.03
CA TYR A 124 10.52 0.93 -10.68
C TYR A 124 9.17 0.41 -10.15
N ILE A 125 8.12 0.49 -10.97
CA ILE A 125 6.77 0.04 -10.62
C ILE A 125 6.75 -1.46 -10.30
N ASP A 126 7.39 -2.29 -11.12
CA ASP A 126 7.46 -3.74 -10.90
C ASP A 126 8.10 -4.07 -9.53
N ASN A 127 9.21 -3.41 -9.20
CA ASN A 127 9.89 -3.58 -7.92
C ASN A 127 9.01 -3.16 -6.73
N ILE A 128 8.31 -2.04 -6.85
CA ILE A 128 7.42 -1.55 -5.80
C ILE A 128 6.19 -2.44 -5.64
N VAL A 129 5.63 -2.98 -6.72
CA VAL A 129 4.53 -3.96 -6.69
C VAL A 129 4.96 -5.28 -6.04
N ALA A 130 6.17 -5.76 -6.31
CA ALA A 130 6.73 -6.92 -5.63
C ALA A 130 6.89 -6.66 -4.13
N LYS A 131 7.39 -5.48 -3.74
CA LYS A 131 7.51 -5.08 -2.34
C LYS A 131 6.15 -5.00 -1.63
N ALA A 132 5.15 -4.42 -2.28
CA ALA A 132 3.78 -4.37 -1.76
C ALA A 132 3.22 -5.77 -1.53
N SER A 133 3.40 -6.69 -2.49
CA SER A 133 2.94 -8.08 -2.35
C SER A 133 3.61 -8.77 -1.18
N SER A 134 4.94 -8.66 -1.04
CA SER A 134 5.66 -9.22 0.12
C SER A 134 5.18 -8.64 1.45
N THR A 135 4.89 -7.33 1.52
CA THR A 135 4.39 -6.71 2.76
C THR A 135 3.00 -7.24 3.12
N THR A 136 2.14 -7.43 2.12
CA THR A 136 0.81 -8.03 2.32
C THR A 136 0.92 -9.49 2.77
N ASP A 137 1.81 -10.28 2.15
CA ASP A 137 2.04 -11.68 2.54
C ASP A 137 2.54 -11.79 3.99
N ASP A 138 3.49 -10.93 4.39
CA ASP A 138 3.99 -10.85 5.76
C ASP A 138 2.86 -10.50 6.75
N GLY A 139 2.01 -9.53 6.39
CA GLY A 139 0.85 -9.14 7.20
C GLY A 139 -0.18 -10.26 7.35
N THR A 140 -0.49 -10.97 6.26
CA THR A 140 -1.38 -12.14 6.27
C THR A 140 -0.85 -13.22 7.21
N TYR A 141 0.45 -13.51 7.15
CA TYR A 141 1.09 -14.45 8.06
C TYR A 141 0.98 -14.01 9.52
N LEU A 142 1.22 -12.73 9.81
CA LEU A 142 1.13 -12.18 11.17
C LEU A 142 -0.31 -12.22 11.72
N VAL A 143 -1.31 -12.01 10.87
CA VAL A 143 -2.73 -12.20 11.20
C VAL A 143 -3.04 -13.67 11.50
N ASP A 144 -2.56 -14.60 10.68
CA ASP A 144 -2.84 -16.03 10.83
C ASP A 144 -2.30 -16.60 12.14
N ILE A 145 -1.08 -16.22 12.52
CA ILE A 145 -0.46 -16.76 13.74
C ILE A 145 -1.19 -16.32 15.02
N VAL A 146 -2.08 -15.32 14.98
CA VAL A 146 -2.91 -14.92 16.13
C VAL A 146 -3.76 -16.08 16.63
N ILE A 147 -4.22 -16.98 15.74
CA ILE A 147 -5.01 -18.16 16.14
C ILE A 147 -4.25 -19.09 17.09
N ASN A 148 -2.92 -19.09 17.05
CA ASN A 148 -2.11 -19.93 17.93
C ASN A 148 -2.31 -19.58 19.42
N LYS A 149 -2.71 -18.34 19.75
CA LYS A 149 -3.07 -17.98 21.12
C LYS A 149 -4.32 -18.72 21.57
N VAL A 150 -5.32 -18.86 20.70
CA VAL A 150 -6.55 -19.64 20.96
C VAL A 150 -6.20 -21.12 21.11
N HIS A 151 -5.39 -21.69 20.22
CA HIS A 151 -4.94 -23.08 20.33
C HIS A 151 -4.16 -23.36 21.64
N ASN A 152 -3.37 -22.39 22.11
CA ASN A 152 -2.67 -22.50 23.39
C ASN A 152 -3.65 -22.48 24.58
N LEU A 153 -4.68 -21.64 24.55
CA LEU A 153 -5.72 -21.63 25.57
C LEU A 153 -6.50 -22.94 25.61
N ASP A 154 -6.83 -23.52 24.45
CA ASP A 154 -7.45 -24.85 24.34
C ASP A 154 -6.57 -25.95 24.92
N PHE A 155 -5.28 -25.94 24.57
CA PHE A 155 -4.32 -26.87 25.14
C PHE A 155 -4.24 -26.72 26.67
N GLN A 156 -4.14 -25.51 27.20
CA GLN A 156 -4.10 -25.27 28.65
C GLN A 156 -5.37 -25.74 29.36
N LEU A 157 -6.54 -25.49 28.78
CA LEU A 157 -7.82 -25.97 29.32
C LEU A 157 -7.84 -27.50 29.39
N SER A 158 -7.33 -28.17 28.36
CA SER A 158 -7.23 -29.64 28.34
C SER A 158 -6.32 -30.21 29.44
N GLN A 159 -5.30 -29.45 29.87
CA GLN A 159 -4.40 -29.84 30.96
C GLN A 159 -5.02 -29.62 32.35
N CYS A 160 -5.94 -28.65 32.49
CA CYS A 160 -6.57 -28.33 33.77
C CYS A 160 -7.60 -29.37 34.24
N GLY A 161 -8.20 -30.16 33.34
CA GLY A 161 -9.27 -31.10 33.70
C GLY A 161 -10.48 -30.39 34.33
N GLU A 162 -10.89 -30.83 35.53
CA GLU A 162 -11.97 -30.21 36.33
C GLU A 162 -11.46 -29.30 37.48
N ASP A 163 -10.16 -28.99 37.53
CA ASP A 163 -9.58 -28.17 38.60
C ASP A 163 -9.95 -26.69 38.45
N LEU A 164 -10.90 -26.23 39.27
CA LEU A 164 -11.37 -24.85 39.31
C LEU A 164 -10.29 -23.80 39.53
N LEU A 165 -9.23 -24.12 40.30
CA LEU A 165 -8.14 -23.19 40.54
C LEU A 165 -7.26 -23.00 39.29
N CYS A 166 -7.25 -24.00 38.41
CA CYS A 166 -6.59 -23.96 37.11
C CYS A 166 -7.46 -23.28 36.04
N ILE A 167 -8.78 -23.52 36.06
CA ILE A 167 -9.74 -23.04 35.05
C ILE A 167 -10.05 -21.54 35.17
N ASN A 168 -10.22 -21.00 36.38
CA ASN A 168 -10.63 -19.59 36.58
C ASN A 168 -9.68 -18.55 35.93
N PRO A 169 -8.34 -18.69 36.02
CA PRO A 169 -7.42 -17.83 35.29
C PRO A 169 -7.60 -17.89 33.77
N LEU A 170 -7.90 -19.06 33.21
CA LEU A 170 -8.12 -19.24 31.77
C LEU A 170 -9.38 -18.50 31.30
N LEU A 171 -10.48 -18.57 32.07
CA LEU A 171 -11.69 -17.81 31.75
C LEU A 171 -11.41 -16.31 31.68
N THR A 172 -10.64 -15.77 32.63
CA THR A 172 -10.27 -14.35 32.64
C THR A 172 -9.43 -13.99 31.40
N GLU A 173 -8.48 -14.84 31.03
CA GLU A 173 -7.65 -14.62 29.83
C GLU A 173 -8.49 -14.70 28.55
N ILE A 174 -9.42 -15.66 28.44
CA ILE A 174 -10.35 -15.78 27.31
C ILE A 174 -11.18 -14.50 27.14
N GLU A 175 -11.76 -13.99 28.23
CA GLU A 175 -12.55 -12.75 28.18
C GLU A 175 -11.72 -11.54 27.74
N LEU A 176 -10.45 -11.46 28.16
CA LEU A 176 -9.54 -10.42 27.72
C LEU A 176 -9.17 -10.58 26.23
N ASP A 177 -8.93 -11.81 25.79
CA ASP A 177 -8.50 -12.12 24.42
C ASP A 177 -9.62 -11.95 23.39
N LYS A 178 -10.90 -12.04 23.79
CA LYS A 178 -12.05 -11.64 22.96
C LYS A 178 -11.97 -10.19 22.50
N VAL A 179 -11.27 -9.34 23.24
CA VAL A 179 -11.03 -7.94 22.87
C VAL A 179 -9.66 -7.77 22.23
N ARG A 180 -8.61 -8.33 22.86
CA ARG A 180 -7.22 -8.10 22.46
C ARG A 180 -6.86 -8.71 21.11
N LEU A 181 -7.30 -9.92 20.82
CA LEU A 181 -6.91 -10.62 19.59
C LEU A 181 -7.53 -9.97 18.34
N PRO A 182 -8.84 -9.65 18.30
CA PRO A 182 -9.41 -8.87 17.21
C PRO A 182 -8.69 -7.53 16.99
N GLN A 183 -8.37 -6.81 18.07
CA GLN A 183 -7.65 -5.53 17.98
C GLN A 183 -6.22 -5.70 17.46
N SER A 184 -5.53 -6.79 17.82
CA SER A 184 -4.21 -7.11 17.29
C SER A 184 -4.25 -7.39 15.80
N ILE A 185 -5.26 -8.12 15.32
CA ILE A 185 -5.48 -8.38 13.88
C ILE A 185 -5.70 -7.07 13.15
N GLU A 186 -6.61 -6.22 13.65
CA GLU A 186 -6.90 -4.91 13.05
C GLU A 186 -5.67 -4.00 12.99
N THR A 187 -4.85 -4.01 14.05
CA THR A 187 -3.60 -3.22 14.10
C THR A 187 -2.62 -3.67 13.01
N GLU A 188 -2.52 -4.97 12.75
CA GLU A 188 -1.64 -5.50 11.70
C GLU A 188 -2.13 -5.11 10.30
N VAL A 189 -3.44 -5.24 10.04
CA VAL A 189 -4.05 -4.78 8.78
C VAL A 189 -3.76 -3.30 8.55
N GLN A 190 -3.99 -2.45 9.55
CA GLN A 190 -3.73 -1.01 9.47
C GLN A 190 -2.24 -0.69 9.23
N ALA A 191 -1.33 -1.48 9.79
CA ALA A 191 0.09 -1.32 9.56
C ALA A 191 0.46 -1.58 8.09
N VAL A 192 -0.07 -2.66 7.50
CA VAL A 192 0.13 -2.98 6.08
C VAL A 192 -0.46 -1.88 5.19
N GLU A 193 -1.70 -1.44 5.44
CA GLU A 193 -2.35 -0.37 4.68
C GLU A 193 -1.54 0.94 4.70
N SER A 194 -0.94 1.26 5.85
CA SER A 194 -0.06 2.42 6.00
C SER A 194 1.19 2.31 5.11
N VAL A 195 1.82 1.13 5.07
CA VAL A 195 2.96 0.88 4.17
C VAL A 195 2.54 0.99 2.70
N LEU A 196 1.42 0.39 2.31
CA LEU A 196 0.90 0.47 0.95
C LEU A 196 0.59 1.93 0.54
N THR A 197 0.08 2.74 1.47
CA THR A 197 -0.15 4.18 1.23
C THR A 197 1.16 4.92 0.93
N ASN A 198 2.23 4.63 1.67
CA ASN A 198 3.55 5.23 1.44
C ASN A 198 4.14 4.78 0.10
N LEU A 199 4.00 3.51 -0.25
CA LEU A 199 4.41 2.99 -1.56
C LEU A 199 3.64 3.70 -2.68
N ARG A 200 2.35 4.00 -2.48
CA ARG A 200 1.52 4.68 -3.49
C ARG A 200 2.03 6.08 -3.80
N ILE A 201 2.40 6.83 -2.74
CA ILE A 201 3.04 8.13 -2.87
C ILE A 201 4.36 8.02 -3.63
N SER A 202 5.13 6.96 -3.35
CA SER A 202 6.42 6.72 -4.01
C SER A 202 6.26 6.47 -5.52
N VAL A 203 5.24 5.69 -5.92
CA VAL A 203 4.86 5.46 -7.32
C VAL A 203 4.53 6.77 -8.04
N GLN A 204 3.68 7.61 -7.43
CA GLN A 204 3.34 8.92 -7.99
C GLN A 204 4.58 9.79 -8.15
N SER A 205 5.39 9.90 -7.09
CA SER A 205 6.59 10.74 -7.10
C SER A 205 7.62 10.30 -8.15
N ASN A 206 7.81 8.99 -8.36
CA ASN A 206 8.72 8.50 -9.39
C ASN A 206 8.18 8.77 -10.81
N THR A 207 6.87 8.65 -10.99
CA THR A 207 6.20 8.97 -12.25
C THR A 207 6.37 10.45 -12.60
N ASP A 208 6.09 11.35 -11.65
CA ASP A 208 6.27 12.79 -11.81
C ASP A 208 7.74 13.14 -12.09
N TRP A 209 8.67 12.44 -11.43
CA TRP A 209 10.10 12.61 -11.68
C TRP A 209 10.48 12.21 -13.11
N CYS A 210 10.04 11.06 -13.61
CA CYS A 210 10.34 10.60 -14.98
C CYS A 210 9.80 11.60 -16.02
N VAL A 211 8.56 12.06 -15.84
CA VAL A 211 7.95 13.08 -16.72
C VAL A 211 8.76 14.37 -16.68
N SER A 212 9.17 14.82 -15.49
CA SER A 212 9.98 16.03 -15.32
C SER A 212 11.38 15.91 -15.95
N GLN A 213 12.05 14.76 -15.80
CA GLN A 213 13.33 14.49 -16.45
C GLN A 213 13.20 14.53 -17.97
N TYR A 214 12.12 13.97 -18.51
CA TYR A 214 11.85 14.01 -19.94
C TYR A 214 11.73 15.45 -20.44
N ILE A 215 10.87 16.25 -19.78
CA ILE A 215 10.66 17.67 -20.11
C ILE A 215 12.01 18.39 -20.10
N SER A 216 12.73 18.37 -18.98
CA SER A 216 13.97 19.14 -18.84
C SER A 216 15.02 18.71 -19.86
N GLY A 217 15.29 17.41 -19.98
CA GLY A 217 16.34 16.91 -20.86
C GLY A 217 16.01 17.11 -22.34
N ALA A 218 14.75 16.90 -22.76
CA ALA A 218 14.35 17.12 -24.15
C ALA A 218 14.42 18.61 -24.53
N PHE A 219 13.98 19.52 -23.65
CA PHE A 219 14.09 20.96 -23.90
C PHE A 219 15.55 21.44 -23.94
N ASP A 220 16.42 20.89 -23.10
CA ASP A 220 17.85 21.21 -23.14
C ASP A 220 18.46 20.81 -24.48
N ILE A 221 18.16 19.61 -24.98
CA ILE A 221 18.65 19.16 -26.28
C ILE A 221 18.09 20.02 -27.42
N LEU A 222 16.79 20.35 -27.40
CA LEU A 222 16.18 21.24 -28.41
C LEU A 222 16.83 22.62 -28.40
N ARG A 223 17.05 23.20 -27.22
CA ARG A 223 17.71 24.51 -27.07
C ARG A 223 19.12 24.48 -27.64
N ASP A 224 19.87 23.41 -27.43
CA ASP A 224 21.20 23.22 -28.02
C ASP A 224 21.15 23.15 -29.55
N ILE A 225 20.17 22.42 -30.11
CA ILE A 225 19.95 22.38 -31.56
C ILE A 225 19.63 23.78 -32.08
N GLN A 226 18.71 24.50 -31.44
CA GLN A 226 18.29 25.84 -31.85
C GLN A 226 19.45 26.83 -31.80
N ASN A 227 20.25 26.83 -30.72
CA ASN A 227 21.42 27.70 -30.59
C ASN A 227 22.46 27.40 -31.69
N CYS A 228 22.69 26.13 -31.99
CA CYS A 228 23.59 25.71 -33.07
C CYS A 228 23.06 26.16 -34.44
N ALA A 229 21.78 25.96 -34.72
CA ALA A 229 21.15 26.38 -35.97
C ALA A 229 21.20 27.91 -36.16
N ASN A 230 20.87 28.67 -35.12
CA ASN A 230 20.95 30.14 -35.14
C ASN A 230 22.38 30.62 -35.40
N HIS A 231 23.39 29.98 -34.81
CA HIS A 231 24.79 30.34 -35.06
C HIS A 231 25.21 30.14 -36.52
N LEU A 232 24.67 29.11 -37.20
CA LEU A 232 24.94 28.86 -38.62
C LEU A 232 24.17 29.80 -39.54
N ALA A 233 23.01 30.31 -39.12
CA ALA A 233 22.16 31.19 -39.92
C ALA A 233 22.62 32.67 -39.93
N GLY A 234 23.46 33.08 -38.98
CA GLY A 234 23.94 34.47 -38.83
C GLY A 234 22.93 35.38 -38.17
#